data_AF-A0AAE2JHJ8-F1
#
_entry.id   AF-A0AAE2JHJ8-F1
#
_cell.length_a   1.000
_cell.length_b   1.000
_cell.length_c   1.000
_cell.angle_alpha   90.00
_cell.angle_beta   90.00
_cell.angle_gamma   90.00
#
_symmetry.space_group_name_H-M   'P 1'
#
loop_
_entity.id
_entity.type
_entity.pdbx_description
1 polymer ?
#
loop_
_entity_poly.entity_id
_entity_poly.type
_entity_poly.pdbx_seq_one_letter_code
_entity_poly.pdbx_strand_id
1 'polypeptide(L)'
;MEYSIEDWVGEAPRDRVVFRQAVHIVLSAIASSDYLRPKMIMKGGMLLGIRYRSTRFTEDIDFSTKMKLSELDEDEFRRELNEALLISSDSLPYGVFCAIQSLGIQPKKNYENATFPSFNLKIGYARKSVSGEMERLERGQSPNTIKIDYSFNEISFDVDDLVLDDDGVQSYNITDLMAEKIRSIIQQPYRNRNRRQDIYDLNYLFNCVSLDDDERFAVLTSLILKSEGRIPKEDIHCNTLDREDIKEHSAKDYGTLSQEVSGDIPDFEYAYNKVNDFYKSLPWDLLVNKEGE
;
A
#
# COMPACT_ATOMS: atom_id res chain seq x y z
N MET A 1 14.66 -13.26 3.11
CA MET A 1 15.21 -12.51 4.25
C MET A 1 14.20 -11.42 4.55
N GLU A 2 13.57 -11.47 5.71
CA GLU A 2 12.71 -10.39 6.17
C GLU A 2 13.61 -9.30 6.77
N TYR A 3 13.42 -8.07 6.31
CA TYR A 3 14.18 -6.92 6.77
C TYR A 3 13.37 -6.19 7.84
N SER A 4 14.04 -5.78 8.92
CA SER A 4 13.36 -5.04 9.97
C SER A 4 13.18 -3.57 9.58
N ILE A 5 12.21 -2.92 10.20
CA ILE A 5 11.91 -1.51 9.95
C ILE A 5 13.03 -0.60 10.46
N GLU A 6 13.79 -1.01 11.49
CA GLU A 6 14.93 -0.26 12.03
C GLU A 6 16.04 -0.14 11.00
N ASP A 7 16.34 -1.22 10.26
CA ASP A 7 17.29 -1.19 9.15
C ASP A 7 16.82 -0.21 8.07
N TRP A 8 15.53 -0.26 7.73
CA TRP A 8 14.94 0.67 6.76
C TRP A 8 15.01 2.12 7.24
N VAL A 9 14.82 2.41 8.53
CA VAL A 9 15.02 3.76 9.10
C VAL A 9 16.51 4.14 9.08
N GLY A 10 17.41 3.23 9.40
CA GLY A 10 18.86 3.46 9.44
C GLY A 10 19.47 3.75 8.06
N GLU A 11 18.91 3.15 7.02
CA GLU A 11 19.31 3.37 5.62
C GLU A 11 18.68 4.64 5.00
N ALA A 12 17.97 5.46 5.78
CA ALA A 12 17.34 6.68 5.28
C ALA A 12 18.36 7.69 4.73
N PRO A 13 18.11 8.27 3.54
CA PRO A 13 18.78 9.50 3.12
C PRO A 13 18.61 10.61 4.17
N ARG A 14 19.60 11.51 4.30
CA ARG A 14 19.65 12.53 5.37
C ARG A 14 18.40 13.39 5.48
N ASP A 15 17.79 13.73 4.36
CA ASP A 15 16.56 14.53 4.25
C ASP A 15 15.28 13.74 4.54
N ARG A 16 15.37 12.41 4.62
CA ARG A 16 14.24 11.49 4.83
C ARG A 16 14.26 10.77 6.18
N VAL A 17 15.32 10.93 6.99
CA VAL A 17 15.46 10.27 8.30
C VAL A 17 14.21 10.50 9.17
N VAL A 18 13.82 11.77 9.36
CA VAL A 18 12.68 12.13 10.22
C VAL A 18 11.36 11.57 9.67
N PHE A 19 11.22 11.52 8.35
CA PHE A 19 10.05 10.90 7.71
C PHE A 19 9.99 9.39 7.99
N ARG A 20 11.09 8.65 7.80
CA ARG A 20 11.11 7.20 8.07
C ARG A 20 10.89 6.89 9.55
N GLN A 21 11.45 7.71 10.45
CA GLN A 21 11.17 7.63 11.89
C GLN A 21 9.69 7.83 12.21
N ALA A 22 9.05 8.83 11.59
CA ALA A 22 7.61 9.05 11.76
C ALA A 22 6.76 7.90 11.20
N VAL A 23 7.18 7.28 10.09
CA VAL A 23 6.53 6.06 9.56
C VAL A 23 6.64 4.92 10.57
N HIS A 24 7.82 4.71 11.16
CA HIS A 24 7.98 3.68 12.20
C HIS A 24 7.09 3.94 13.42
N ILE A 25 6.99 5.20 13.88
CA ILE A 25 6.07 5.58 14.97
C ILE A 25 4.61 5.25 14.62
N VAL A 26 4.17 5.58 13.40
CA VAL A 26 2.79 5.28 12.95
C VAL A 26 2.53 3.78 12.92
N LEU A 27 3.47 2.99 12.39
CA LEU A 27 3.31 1.54 12.31
C LEU A 27 3.33 0.91 13.71
N SER A 28 4.20 1.36 14.60
CA SER A 28 4.24 0.90 16.00
C SER A 28 2.94 1.21 16.73
N ALA A 29 2.36 2.41 16.52
CA ALA A 29 1.09 2.79 17.12
C ALA A 29 -0.06 1.87 16.68
N ILE A 30 -0.06 1.46 15.42
CA ILE A 30 -1.06 0.52 14.91
C ILE A 30 -0.80 -0.88 15.48
N ALA A 31 0.45 -1.33 15.52
CA ALA A 31 0.86 -2.64 16.03
C ALA A 31 0.45 -2.85 17.50
N SER A 32 0.67 -1.83 18.34
CA SER A 32 0.48 -1.91 19.79
C SER A 32 -0.96 -1.69 20.24
N SER A 33 -1.89 -1.39 19.32
CA SER A 33 -3.30 -1.13 19.64
C SER A 33 -4.16 -2.34 19.28
N ASP A 34 -4.75 -2.97 20.30
CA ASP A 34 -5.74 -4.05 20.14
C ASP A 34 -6.94 -3.62 19.29
N TYR A 35 -7.23 -2.31 19.26
CA TYR A 35 -8.29 -1.75 18.42
C TYR A 35 -7.85 -1.61 16.96
N LEU A 36 -6.67 -1.04 16.69
CA LEU A 36 -6.24 -0.67 15.34
C LEU A 36 -5.63 -1.85 14.58
N ARG A 37 -4.78 -2.65 15.23
CA ARG A 37 -4.04 -3.77 14.63
C ARG A 37 -4.93 -4.71 13.80
N PRO A 38 -6.05 -5.25 14.31
CA PRO A 38 -6.89 -6.17 13.53
C PRO A 38 -7.72 -5.49 12.44
N LYS A 39 -7.78 -4.15 12.43
CA LYS A 39 -8.56 -3.37 11.47
C LYS A 39 -7.70 -2.87 10.32
N MET A 40 -6.43 -2.57 10.55
CA MET A 40 -5.56 -1.88 9.58
C MET A 40 -4.52 -2.82 8.99
N ILE A 41 -4.82 -3.36 7.80
CA ILE A 41 -3.90 -4.25 7.06
C ILE A 41 -3.07 -3.41 6.08
N MET A 42 -1.76 -3.33 6.30
CA MET A 42 -0.82 -2.55 5.49
C MET A 42 -0.65 -3.15 4.08
N LYS A 43 -0.54 -2.27 3.09
CA LYS A 43 -0.32 -2.64 1.69
C LYS A 43 0.46 -1.56 0.94
N GLY A 44 0.49 -1.70 -0.39
CA GLY A 44 0.95 -0.64 -1.28
C GLY A 44 2.45 -0.39 -1.26
N GLY A 45 2.88 0.78 -1.73
CA GLY A 45 4.28 1.09 -2.01
C GLY A 45 5.18 1.07 -0.77
N MET A 46 4.66 1.52 0.38
CA MET A 46 5.45 1.58 1.62
C MET A 46 5.86 0.18 2.08
N LEU A 47 4.96 -0.80 1.95
CA LEU A 47 5.26 -2.19 2.28
C LEU A 47 6.39 -2.74 1.39
N LEU A 48 6.44 -2.37 0.11
CA LEU A 48 7.56 -2.73 -0.78
C LEU A 48 8.88 -2.13 -0.32
N GLY A 49 8.86 -0.87 0.11
CA GLY A 49 10.04 -0.18 0.62
C GLY A 49 10.61 -0.84 1.87
N ILE A 50 9.74 -1.23 2.81
CA ILE A 50 10.15 -1.83 4.09
C ILE A 50 10.53 -3.30 3.91
N ARG A 51 9.60 -4.14 3.41
CA ARG A 51 9.76 -5.61 3.40
C ARG A 51 10.70 -6.09 2.29
N TYR A 52 10.69 -5.44 1.14
CA TYR A 52 11.41 -5.88 -0.06
C TYR A 52 12.56 -4.96 -0.47
N ARG A 53 12.82 -3.89 0.29
CA ARG A 53 13.87 -2.88 -0.01
C ARG A 53 13.76 -2.28 -1.41
N SER A 54 12.53 -2.08 -1.89
CA SER A 54 12.31 -1.36 -3.14
C SER A 54 12.99 0.01 -3.09
N THR A 55 13.73 0.37 -4.15
CA THR A 55 14.44 1.66 -4.22
C THR A 55 13.54 2.80 -4.66
N ARG A 56 12.25 2.53 -4.92
CA ARG A 56 11.26 3.54 -5.22
C ARG A 56 10.81 4.24 -3.94
N PHE A 57 10.97 5.55 -3.91
CA PHE A 57 10.48 6.44 -2.88
C PHE A 57 8.95 6.49 -2.90
N THR A 58 8.36 6.45 -1.71
CA THR A 58 6.93 6.60 -1.47
C THR A 58 6.71 7.41 -0.19
N GLU A 59 5.73 8.29 -0.20
CA GLU A 59 5.43 9.18 0.93
C GLU A 59 4.12 8.80 1.63
N ASP A 60 3.30 7.99 0.96
CA ASP A 60 1.98 7.57 1.41
C ASP A 60 2.07 6.14 2.00
N ILE A 61 1.28 5.88 3.04
CA ILE A 61 1.08 4.54 3.62
C ILE A 61 -0.34 4.10 3.25
N ASP A 62 -0.46 2.90 2.68
CA ASP A 62 -1.76 2.35 2.31
C ASP A 62 -2.18 1.28 3.33
N PHE A 63 -3.43 1.36 3.80
CA PHE A 63 -4.07 0.30 4.60
C PHE A 63 -5.37 -0.13 3.95
N SER A 64 -5.84 -1.31 4.34
CA SER A 64 -7.12 -1.85 3.92
C SER A 64 -7.81 -2.61 5.03
N THR A 65 -9.13 -2.71 4.92
CA THR A 65 -9.96 -3.56 5.77
C THR A 65 -11.14 -4.13 5.01
N LYS A 66 -11.58 -5.32 5.43
CA LYS A 66 -12.84 -5.92 4.97
C LYS A 66 -14.07 -5.25 5.57
N MET A 67 -13.89 -4.47 6.64
CA MET A 67 -14.99 -3.76 7.30
C MET A 67 -15.65 -2.78 6.33
N LYS A 68 -16.95 -2.57 6.53
CA LYS A 68 -17.67 -1.45 5.94
C LYS A 68 -17.36 -0.19 6.71
N LEU A 69 -17.38 0.94 6.01
CA LEU A 69 -17.23 2.25 6.64
C LEU A 69 -18.26 2.48 7.76
N SER A 70 -19.50 2.01 7.60
CA SER A 70 -20.57 2.12 8.61
C SER A 70 -20.33 1.31 9.88
N GLU A 71 -19.38 0.38 9.87
CA GLU A 71 -19.02 -0.45 11.03
C GLU A 71 -17.93 0.20 11.90
N LEU A 72 -17.34 1.30 11.43
CA LEU A 72 -16.29 2.03 12.14
C LEU A 72 -16.87 3.29 12.78
N ASP A 73 -16.67 3.43 14.09
CA ASP A 73 -16.91 4.68 14.80
C ASP A 73 -15.70 5.61 14.59
N GLU A 74 -15.91 6.73 13.89
CA GLU A 74 -14.85 7.69 13.56
C GLU A 74 -14.23 8.35 14.80
N ASP A 75 -15.04 8.65 15.82
CA ASP A 75 -14.58 9.32 17.04
C ASP A 75 -13.76 8.35 17.90
N GLU A 76 -14.21 7.11 18.03
CA GLU A 76 -13.43 6.05 18.69
C GLU A 76 -12.12 5.80 17.95
N PHE A 77 -12.17 5.58 16.63
CA PHE A 77 -10.97 5.36 15.83
C PHE A 77 -9.96 6.52 15.97
N ARG A 78 -10.43 7.76 15.96
CA ARG A 78 -9.58 8.95 16.14
C ARG A 78 -8.97 9.01 17.54
N ARG A 79 -9.72 8.62 18.58
CA ARG A 79 -9.21 8.57 19.96
C ARG A 79 -8.10 7.52 20.09
N GLU A 80 -8.39 6.29 19.66
CA GLU A 80 -7.45 5.16 19.73
C GLU A 80 -6.15 5.46 18.97
N LEU A 81 -6.25 6.02 17.76
CA LEU A 81 -5.07 6.39 16.97
C LEU A 81 -4.26 7.52 17.60
N ASN A 82 -4.90 8.55 18.17
CA ASN A 82 -4.14 9.61 18.86
C ASN A 82 -3.43 9.10 20.11
N GLU A 83 -4.08 8.26 20.91
CA GLU A 83 -3.48 7.66 22.11
C GLU A 83 -2.29 6.77 21.74
N ALA A 84 -2.46 5.90 20.76
CA ALA A 84 -1.38 5.02 20.31
C ALA A 84 -0.19 5.78 19.69
N LEU A 85 -0.45 6.87 18.95
CA LEU A 85 0.60 7.74 18.41
C LEU A 85 1.39 8.45 19.51
N LEU A 86 0.70 8.91 20.57
CA LEU A 86 1.34 9.51 21.74
C LEU A 86 2.28 8.50 22.42
N ILE A 87 1.78 7.30 22.73
CA ILE A 87 2.55 6.23 23.37
C ILE A 87 3.76 5.83 22.51
N SER A 88 3.57 5.65 21.21
CA SER A 88 4.65 5.26 20.28
C SER A 88 5.70 6.35 20.10
N SER A 89 5.27 7.63 20.08
CA SER A 89 6.20 8.77 20.01
C SER A 89 7.08 8.90 21.25
N ASP A 90 6.63 8.40 22.41
CA ASP A 90 7.38 8.45 23.67
C ASP A 90 8.23 7.22 23.93
N SER A 91 7.83 6.05 23.42
CA SER A 91 8.59 4.80 23.55
C SER A 91 9.77 4.71 22.59
N LEU A 92 9.61 5.16 21.35
CA LEU A 92 10.68 5.09 20.34
C LEU A 92 11.75 6.19 20.55
N PRO A 93 13.05 5.87 20.39
CA PRO A 93 14.15 6.76 20.77
C PRO A 93 14.46 7.88 19.75
N TYR A 94 13.51 8.23 18.90
CA TYR A 94 13.76 9.16 17.78
C TYR A 94 13.68 10.64 18.16
N GLY A 95 13.03 10.98 19.27
CA GLY A 95 12.74 12.37 19.60
C GLY A 95 11.81 13.05 18.57
N VAL A 96 10.97 12.25 17.91
CA VAL A 96 9.94 12.69 16.96
C VAL A 96 8.58 12.46 17.59
N PHE A 97 7.64 13.36 17.34
CA PHE A 97 6.26 13.27 17.80
C PHE A 97 5.30 13.27 16.62
N CYS A 98 4.29 12.42 16.66
CA CYS A 98 3.26 12.29 15.62
C CYS A 98 1.86 12.63 16.16
N ALA A 99 1.05 13.31 15.35
CA ALA A 99 -0.34 13.63 15.70
C ALA A 99 -1.24 13.71 14.46
N ILE A 100 -2.52 13.34 14.61
CA ILE A 100 -3.50 13.46 13.54
C ILE A 100 -3.73 14.95 13.20
N GLN A 101 -3.54 15.32 11.94
CA GLN A 101 -3.78 16.67 11.42
C GLN A 101 -5.12 16.78 10.69
N SER A 102 -5.54 15.71 10.02
CA SER A 102 -6.87 15.63 9.40
C SER A 102 -7.27 14.18 9.19
N LEU A 103 -8.57 13.93 9.22
CA LEU A 103 -9.22 12.70 8.78
C LEU A 103 -10.37 13.12 7.85
N GLY A 104 -10.47 12.52 6.68
CA GLY A 104 -11.58 12.79 5.76
C GLY A 104 -11.96 11.60 4.91
N ILE A 105 -13.25 11.48 4.62
CA ILE A 105 -13.82 10.36 3.86
C ILE A 105 -13.73 10.62 2.35
N GLN A 106 -13.38 9.60 1.58
CA GLN A 106 -13.49 9.56 0.12
C GLN A 106 -14.44 8.46 -0.35
N PRO A 107 -15.25 8.71 -1.40
CA PRO A 107 -15.46 10.01 -2.04
C PRO A 107 -16.18 11.00 -1.11
N LYS A 108 -15.90 12.30 -1.22
CA LYS A 108 -16.52 13.33 -0.33
C LYS A 108 -18.06 13.39 -0.40
N LYS A 109 -18.65 12.94 -1.51
CA LYS A 109 -20.10 12.95 -1.74
C LYS A 109 -20.59 11.52 -1.93
N ASN A 110 -21.76 11.21 -1.39
CA ASN A 110 -22.41 9.90 -1.52
C ASN A 110 -21.52 8.73 -1.08
N TYR A 111 -20.66 8.94 -0.06
CA TYR A 111 -19.77 7.90 0.45
C TYR A 111 -20.53 6.68 0.97
N GLU A 112 -21.77 6.87 1.45
CA GLU A 112 -22.66 5.79 1.89
C GLU A 112 -22.98 4.77 0.79
N ASN A 113 -22.97 5.22 -0.48
CA ASN A 113 -23.21 4.38 -1.66
C ASN A 113 -21.92 3.99 -2.38
N ALA A 114 -20.75 4.41 -1.87
CA ALA A 114 -19.48 4.07 -2.48
C ALA A 114 -19.16 2.59 -2.25
N THR A 115 -18.77 1.89 -3.31
CA THR A 115 -18.42 0.47 -3.22
C THR A 115 -17.13 0.25 -2.44
N PHE A 116 -16.17 1.18 -2.55
CA PHE A 116 -14.86 1.11 -1.88
C PHE A 116 -14.51 2.51 -1.33
N PRO A 117 -15.14 2.95 -0.23
CA PRO A 117 -14.80 4.23 0.39
C PRO A 117 -13.45 4.13 1.12
N SER A 118 -12.84 5.27 1.41
CA SER A 118 -11.59 5.31 2.18
C SER A 118 -11.53 6.46 3.17
N PHE A 119 -10.72 6.31 4.21
CA PHE A 119 -10.24 7.41 5.03
C PHE A 119 -8.91 7.91 4.47
N ASN A 120 -8.88 9.20 4.12
CA ASN A 120 -7.65 9.93 3.86
C ASN A 120 -7.23 10.64 5.15
N LEU A 121 -6.19 10.12 5.81
CA LEU A 121 -5.61 10.73 6.99
C LEU A 121 -4.34 11.49 6.64
N LYS A 122 -4.07 12.52 7.44
CA LYS A 122 -2.76 13.16 7.50
C LYS A 122 -2.24 13.07 8.92
N ILE A 123 -1.10 12.43 9.08
CA ILE A 123 -0.37 12.40 10.35
C ILE A 123 0.78 13.39 10.24
N GLY A 124 0.73 14.43 11.05
CA GLY A 124 1.81 15.41 11.16
C GLY A 124 2.93 14.84 12.02
N TYR A 125 4.16 15.24 11.74
CA TYR A 125 5.30 14.89 12.58
C TYR A 125 6.22 16.08 12.84
N ALA A 126 6.80 16.13 14.03
CA ALA A 126 7.68 17.20 14.49
C ALA A 126 8.82 16.65 15.33
N ARG A 127 9.97 17.32 15.30
CA ARG A 127 11.07 17.03 16.22
C ARG A 127 10.78 17.68 17.58
N LYS A 128 10.83 16.89 18.66
CA LYS A 128 10.60 17.35 20.03
C LYS A 128 11.57 18.47 20.44
N SER A 129 12.79 18.45 19.89
CA SER A 129 13.82 19.46 20.15
C SER A 129 13.59 20.80 19.42
N VAL A 130 12.57 20.91 18.56
CA VAL A 130 12.31 22.11 17.75
C VAL A 130 10.94 22.69 18.10
N SER A 131 10.91 23.66 19.01
CA SER A 131 9.67 24.23 19.55
C SER A 131 8.69 24.71 18.48
N GLY A 132 9.18 25.36 17.41
CA GLY A 132 8.33 25.83 16.32
C GLY A 132 7.70 24.72 15.47
N GLU A 133 8.28 23.52 15.42
CA GLU A 133 7.63 22.35 14.81
C GLU A 133 6.53 21.81 15.71
N MET A 134 6.81 21.68 17.01
CA MET A 134 5.84 21.22 18.01
C MET A 134 4.61 22.13 18.08
N GLU A 135 4.79 23.45 18.17
CA GLU A 135 3.69 24.42 18.19
C GLU A 135 2.78 24.30 16.95
N ARG A 136 3.36 24.04 15.77
CA ARG A 136 2.59 23.86 14.54
C ARG A 136 1.86 22.52 14.54
N LEU A 137 2.49 21.46 15.03
CA LEU A 137 1.89 20.14 15.14
C LEU A 137 0.66 20.15 16.06
N GLU A 138 0.78 20.79 17.23
CA GLU A 138 -0.29 20.96 18.22
C GLU A 138 -1.47 21.76 17.67
N ARG A 139 -1.20 22.75 16.80
CA ARG A 139 -2.25 23.54 16.13
C ARG A 139 -2.88 22.85 14.92
N GLY A 140 -2.48 21.63 14.58
CA GLY A 140 -2.98 20.93 13.38
C GLY A 140 -2.43 21.52 12.06
N GLN A 141 -1.28 22.19 12.11
CA GLN A 141 -0.67 22.95 11.01
C GLN A 141 0.74 22.45 10.67
N SER A 142 1.04 21.17 10.95
CA SER A 142 2.34 20.60 10.64
C SER A 142 2.63 20.69 9.13
N PRO A 143 3.76 21.30 8.72
CA PRO A 143 4.16 21.30 7.31
C PRO A 143 4.63 19.92 6.84
N ASN A 144 5.05 19.08 7.78
CA ASN A 144 5.56 17.74 7.55
C ASN A 144 4.46 16.74 7.89
N THR A 145 4.01 15.97 6.90
CA THR A 145 2.93 15.00 7.08
C THR A 145 3.19 13.70 6.34
N ILE A 146 2.77 12.59 6.93
CA ILE A 146 2.55 11.31 6.27
C ILE A 146 1.08 11.27 5.85
N LYS A 147 0.80 10.88 4.61
CA LYS A 147 -0.58 10.59 4.19
C LYS A 147 -0.85 9.11 4.38
N ILE A 148 -2.04 8.81 4.86
CA ILE A 148 -2.52 7.45 4.98
C ILE A 148 -3.81 7.33 4.17
N ASP A 149 -3.85 6.39 3.23
CA ASP A 149 -5.08 6.00 2.54
C ASP A 149 -5.54 4.65 3.12
N TYR A 150 -6.67 4.68 3.84
CA TYR A 150 -7.23 3.50 4.50
C TYR A 150 -8.54 3.10 3.82
N SER A 151 -8.45 2.06 2.97
CA SER A 151 -9.53 1.60 2.11
C SER A 151 -10.44 0.57 2.80
N PHE A 152 -11.76 0.73 2.65
CA PHE A 152 -12.78 -0.17 3.20
C PHE A 152 -13.35 -1.09 2.12
N ASN A 153 -14.08 -2.13 2.54
CA ASN A 153 -14.63 -3.17 1.68
C ASN A 153 -13.57 -3.89 0.84
N GLU A 154 -12.33 -3.95 1.32
CA GLU A 154 -11.22 -4.61 0.65
C GLU A 154 -11.07 -6.04 1.15
N ILE A 155 -11.05 -6.99 0.20
CA ILE A 155 -10.81 -8.41 0.52
C ILE A 155 -9.30 -8.61 0.61
N SER A 156 -8.84 -9.19 1.72
CA SER A 156 -7.47 -9.67 1.92
C SER A 156 -7.55 -11.18 2.16
N PHE A 157 -6.80 -11.96 1.40
CA PHE A 157 -6.86 -13.43 1.47
C PHE A 157 -5.90 -13.96 2.51
N ASP A 158 -4.65 -13.58 2.34
CA ASP A 158 -3.55 -13.98 3.20
C ASP A 158 -2.90 -12.73 3.77
N VAL A 159 -2.96 -12.64 5.10
CA VAL A 159 -2.34 -11.57 5.86
C VAL A 159 -1.05 -12.12 6.44
N ASP A 160 0.03 -11.40 6.21
CA ASP A 160 1.34 -11.67 6.79
C ASP A 160 1.61 -10.64 7.88
N ASP A 161 2.34 -10.99 8.93
CA ASP A 161 2.78 -9.99 9.90
C ASP A 161 4.04 -9.30 9.36
N LEU A 162 4.01 -7.98 9.29
CA LEU A 162 5.22 -7.18 9.21
C LEU A 162 5.72 -7.00 10.64
N VAL A 163 6.80 -7.70 10.97
CA VAL A 163 7.40 -7.65 12.31
C VAL A 163 7.98 -6.26 12.58
N LEU A 164 7.59 -5.68 13.72
CA LEU A 164 8.01 -4.38 14.23
C LEU A 164 8.44 -4.56 15.69
N ASP A 165 9.74 -4.55 15.97
CA ASP A 165 10.27 -4.86 17.30
C ASP A 165 9.67 -6.18 17.88
N ASP A 166 8.87 -6.09 18.96
CA ASP A 166 8.21 -7.20 19.66
C ASP A 166 6.75 -7.46 19.17
N ASP A 167 6.18 -6.55 18.38
CA ASP A 167 4.82 -6.61 17.85
C ASP A 167 4.82 -6.72 16.32
N GLY A 168 3.63 -6.76 15.69
CA GLY A 168 3.52 -6.82 14.24
C GLY A 168 2.31 -6.06 13.71
N VAL A 169 2.49 -5.43 12.56
CA VAL A 169 1.37 -4.88 11.78
C VAL A 169 0.97 -5.91 10.73
N GLN A 170 -0.33 -6.18 10.67
CA GLN A 170 -0.91 -6.99 9.61
C GLN A 170 -0.61 -6.36 8.25
N SER A 171 -0.16 -7.15 7.29
CA SER A 171 0.23 -6.70 5.97
C SER A 171 -0.20 -7.68 4.88
N TYR A 172 -0.28 -7.22 3.64
CA TYR A 172 -0.47 -8.14 2.52
C TYR A 172 0.76 -9.03 2.35
N ASN A 173 0.53 -10.32 2.17
CA ASN A 173 1.58 -11.20 1.69
C ASN A 173 1.97 -10.87 0.23
N ILE A 174 2.97 -11.58 -0.30
CA ILE A 174 3.46 -11.34 -1.66
C ILE A 174 2.40 -11.60 -2.73
N THR A 175 1.56 -12.63 -2.58
CA THR A 175 0.59 -13.01 -3.60
C THR A 175 -0.53 -11.97 -3.72
N ASP A 176 -1.06 -11.47 -2.60
CA ASP A 176 -2.04 -10.40 -2.56
C ASP A 176 -1.48 -9.06 -3.05
N LEU A 177 -0.21 -8.77 -2.74
CA LEU A 177 0.47 -7.56 -3.20
C LEU A 177 0.61 -7.54 -4.72
N MET A 178 1.01 -8.68 -5.31
CA MET A 178 1.14 -8.82 -6.76
C MET A 178 -0.23 -8.78 -7.46
N ALA A 179 -1.22 -9.48 -6.92
CA ALA A 179 -2.59 -9.45 -7.42
C ALA A 179 -3.19 -8.03 -7.42
N GLU A 180 -2.99 -7.25 -6.36
CA GLU A 180 -3.50 -5.87 -6.29
C GLU A 180 -2.84 -4.94 -7.33
N LYS A 181 -1.55 -5.14 -7.62
CA LYS A 181 -0.82 -4.38 -8.65
C LYS A 181 -1.31 -4.72 -10.04
N ILE A 182 -1.44 -6.02 -10.36
CA ILE A 182 -1.97 -6.49 -11.65
C ILE A 182 -3.40 -5.97 -11.84
N ARG A 183 -4.26 -6.12 -10.83
CA ARG A 183 -5.63 -5.55 -10.85
C ARG A 183 -5.60 -4.05 -11.13
N SER A 184 -4.72 -3.31 -10.47
CA SER A 184 -4.62 -1.85 -10.63
C SER A 184 -4.18 -1.45 -12.04
N ILE A 185 -3.29 -2.24 -12.68
CA ILE A 185 -2.87 -2.07 -14.08
C ILE A 185 -4.07 -2.28 -15.02
N ILE A 186 -4.80 -3.39 -14.86
CA ILE A 186 -5.96 -3.70 -15.71
C ILE A 186 -7.06 -2.65 -15.53
N GLN A 187 -7.24 -2.13 -14.31
CA GLN A 187 -8.31 -1.17 -14.00
C GLN A 187 -8.08 0.24 -14.59
N GLN A 188 -6.89 0.54 -15.11
CA GLN A 188 -6.51 1.90 -15.55
C GLN A 188 -7.51 2.55 -16.52
N PRO A 189 -7.96 1.88 -17.61
CA PRO A 189 -8.85 2.49 -18.60
C PRO A 189 -10.22 2.84 -18.01
N TYR A 190 -10.78 1.99 -17.13
CA TYR A 190 -12.10 2.21 -16.51
C TYR A 190 -12.11 3.36 -15.51
N ARG A 191 -10.94 3.72 -14.95
CA ARG A 191 -10.78 4.83 -14.00
C ARG A 191 -10.13 6.07 -14.61
N ASN A 192 -9.75 6.02 -15.89
CA ASN A 192 -9.00 7.06 -16.58
C ASN A 192 -7.81 7.56 -15.74
N ARG A 193 -6.95 6.63 -15.30
CA ARG A 193 -5.77 6.92 -14.47
C ARG A 193 -4.58 6.10 -14.94
N ASN A 194 -3.37 6.61 -14.71
CA ASN A 194 -2.14 5.90 -15.00
C ASN A 194 -1.57 5.28 -13.72
N ARG A 195 -0.92 4.14 -13.86
CA ARG A 195 -0.37 3.31 -12.78
C ARG A 195 1.01 2.78 -13.18
N ARG A 196 1.81 3.63 -13.83
CA ARG A 196 3.18 3.36 -14.28
C ARG A 196 4.08 2.71 -13.21
N GLN A 197 3.93 3.10 -11.94
CA GLN A 197 4.69 2.54 -10.83
C GLN A 197 4.40 1.05 -10.58
N ASP A 198 3.20 0.57 -10.90
CA ASP A 198 2.84 -0.83 -10.66
C ASP A 198 3.62 -1.77 -11.61
N ILE A 199 4.00 -1.31 -12.81
CA ILE A 199 4.90 -2.05 -13.72
C ILE A 199 6.31 -2.17 -13.15
N TYR A 200 6.86 -1.05 -12.66
CA TYR A 200 8.17 -1.04 -12.01
C TYR A 200 8.18 -1.96 -10.79
N ASP A 201 7.19 -1.82 -9.92
CA ASP A 201 7.08 -2.57 -8.68
C ASP A 201 6.97 -4.07 -8.92
N LEU A 202 6.14 -4.51 -9.89
CA LEU A 202 6.06 -5.93 -10.24
C LEU A 202 7.37 -6.45 -10.83
N ASN A 203 7.99 -5.71 -11.76
CA ASN A 203 9.30 -6.10 -12.30
C ASN A 203 10.37 -6.24 -11.21
N TYR A 204 10.36 -5.33 -10.23
CA TYR A 204 11.23 -5.39 -9.06
C TYR A 204 10.95 -6.66 -8.23
N LEU A 205 9.69 -6.91 -7.87
CA LEU A 205 9.30 -8.10 -7.08
C LEU A 205 9.72 -9.40 -7.79
N PHE A 206 9.54 -9.51 -9.11
CA PHE A 206 9.98 -10.70 -9.86
C PHE A 206 11.50 -10.93 -9.85
N ASN A 207 12.31 -9.95 -9.44
CA ASN A 207 13.75 -10.14 -9.25
C ASN A 207 14.08 -10.54 -7.80
N CYS A 208 13.16 -10.32 -6.86
CA CYS A 208 13.34 -10.58 -5.44
C CYS A 208 12.76 -11.92 -5.00
N VAL A 209 11.69 -12.39 -5.66
CA VAL A 209 10.95 -13.59 -5.30
C VAL A 209 10.80 -14.54 -6.49
N SER A 210 10.70 -15.84 -6.18
CA SER A 210 10.31 -16.87 -7.13
C SER A 210 9.05 -17.52 -6.59
N LEU A 211 7.97 -17.51 -7.38
CA LEU A 211 6.70 -18.11 -6.99
C LEU A 211 6.58 -19.54 -7.50
N ASP A 212 6.16 -20.44 -6.62
CA ASP A 212 5.74 -21.80 -7.00
C ASP A 212 4.33 -21.82 -7.63
N ASP A 213 3.86 -23.00 -8.02
CA ASP A 213 2.58 -23.16 -8.71
C ASP A 213 1.38 -22.83 -7.80
N ASP A 214 1.47 -23.13 -6.50
CA ASP A 214 0.41 -22.83 -5.53
C ASP A 214 0.33 -21.32 -5.27
N GLU A 215 1.47 -20.65 -5.16
CA GLU A 215 1.54 -19.19 -5.03
C GLU A 215 1.03 -18.47 -6.29
N ARG A 216 1.32 -18.99 -7.50
CA ARG A 216 0.74 -18.45 -8.75
C ARG A 216 -0.77 -18.64 -8.78
N PHE A 217 -1.27 -19.78 -8.33
CA PHE A 217 -2.71 -20.02 -8.21
C PHE A 217 -3.35 -19.07 -7.18
N ALA A 218 -2.67 -18.79 -6.07
CA ALA A 218 -3.11 -17.81 -5.08
C ALA A 218 -3.15 -16.38 -5.65
N VAL A 219 -2.13 -15.96 -6.41
CA VAL A 219 -2.13 -14.67 -7.13
C VAL A 219 -3.35 -14.56 -8.05
N LEU A 220 -3.61 -15.59 -8.86
CA LEU A 220 -4.73 -15.61 -9.80
C LEU A 220 -6.09 -15.54 -9.08
N THR A 221 -6.26 -16.35 -8.03
CA THR A 221 -7.48 -16.38 -7.23
C THR A 221 -7.74 -15.02 -6.57
N SER A 222 -6.72 -14.45 -5.94
CA SER A 222 -6.77 -13.13 -5.32
C SER A 222 -7.10 -12.03 -6.33
N LEU A 223 -6.46 -12.07 -7.51
CA LEU A 223 -6.70 -11.13 -8.59
C LEU A 223 -8.18 -11.11 -9.02
N ILE A 224 -8.77 -12.28 -9.26
CA ILE A 224 -10.15 -12.39 -9.75
C ILE A 224 -11.10 -11.80 -8.72
N LEU A 225 -10.99 -12.24 -7.47
CA LEU A 225 -11.89 -11.82 -6.41
C LEU A 225 -11.73 -10.32 -6.10
N LYS A 226 -10.50 -9.79 -6.11
CA LYS A 226 -10.29 -8.34 -5.97
C LYS A 226 -10.76 -7.55 -7.22
N SER A 227 -10.91 -8.19 -8.38
CA SER A 227 -11.40 -7.53 -9.60
C SER A 227 -12.93 -7.38 -9.62
N GLU A 228 -13.66 -8.15 -8.81
CA GLU A 228 -15.11 -8.08 -8.72
C GLU A 228 -15.61 -6.67 -8.37
N GLY A 229 -16.62 -6.20 -9.11
CA GLY A 229 -17.17 -4.85 -8.96
C GLY A 229 -16.24 -3.71 -9.38
N ARG A 230 -15.04 -4.02 -9.91
CA ARG A 230 -14.02 -3.04 -10.29
C ARG A 230 -13.67 -3.09 -11.78
N ILE A 231 -13.73 -4.27 -12.39
CA ILE A 231 -13.37 -4.55 -13.78
C ILE A 231 -14.47 -5.45 -14.37
N PRO A 232 -14.92 -5.24 -15.63
CA PRO A 232 -15.84 -6.15 -16.29
C PRO A 232 -15.29 -7.59 -16.32
N LYS A 233 -16.15 -8.58 -16.10
CA LYS A 233 -15.72 -9.98 -15.96
C LYS A 233 -15.08 -10.51 -17.25
N GLU A 234 -15.62 -10.10 -18.40
CA GLU A 234 -15.14 -10.42 -19.74
C GLU A 234 -13.72 -9.90 -20.01
N ASP A 235 -13.27 -8.90 -19.25
CA ASP A 235 -11.96 -8.27 -19.41
C ASP A 235 -10.90 -8.88 -18.47
N ILE A 236 -11.23 -9.91 -17.67
CA ILE A 236 -10.29 -10.65 -16.83
C ILE A 236 -10.06 -12.05 -17.42
N HIS A 237 -9.04 -12.18 -18.26
CA HIS A 237 -8.64 -13.42 -18.91
C HIS A 237 -7.13 -13.41 -19.23
N CYS A 238 -6.57 -14.52 -19.71
CA CYS A 238 -5.13 -14.70 -19.93
C CYS A 238 -4.46 -13.66 -20.85
N ASN A 239 -5.21 -13.03 -21.75
CA ASN A 239 -4.70 -12.06 -22.73
C ASN A 239 -5.07 -10.61 -22.38
N THR A 240 -5.61 -10.33 -21.19
CA THR A 240 -6.02 -8.96 -20.81
C THR A 240 -4.89 -7.95 -20.96
N LEU A 241 -3.67 -8.28 -20.53
CA LEU A 241 -2.52 -7.37 -20.62
C LEU A 241 -1.96 -7.21 -22.05
N ASP A 242 -2.50 -7.92 -23.05
CA ASP A 242 -2.20 -7.65 -24.47
C ASP A 242 -2.98 -6.47 -25.04
N ARG A 243 -3.97 -5.95 -24.30
CA ARG A 243 -4.75 -4.81 -24.75
C ARG A 243 -3.87 -3.55 -24.79
N GLU A 244 -3.91 -2.87 -25.94
CA GLU A 244 -3.11 -1.67 -26.18
C GLU A 244 -3.46 -0.53 -25.22
N ASP A 245 -4.74 -0.36 -24.87
CA ASP A 245 -5.16 0.71 -23.95
C ASP A 245 -4.56 0.56 -22.55
N ILE A 246 -4.44 -0.67 -22.03
CA ILE A 246 -3.78 -0.96 -20.76
C ILE A 246 -2.28 -0.67 -20.85
N LYS A 247 -1.63 -1.05 -21.96
CA LYS A 247 -0.21 -0.79 -22.19
C LYS A 247 0.09 0.69 -22.29
N GLU A 248 -0.68 1.44 -23.08
CA GLU A 248 -0.55 2.89 -23.25
C GLU A 248 -0.70 3.64 -21.91
N HIS A 249 -1.71 3.27 -21.10
CA HIS A 249 -1.87 3.85 -19.76
C HIS A 249 -0.69 3.56 -18.83
N SER A 250 -0.11 2.36 -18.94
CA SER A 250 1.04 1.94 -18.14
C SER A 250 2.35 2.61 -18.58
N ALA A 251 2.50 2.85 -19.89
CA ALA A 251 3.66 3.52 -20.50
C ALA A 251 3.67 5.01 -20.18
N LYS A 252 2.48 5.60 -20.06
CA LYS A 252 2.32 7.04 -19.89
C LYS A 252 3.06 7.53 -18.65
N ASP A 253 3.92 8.51 -18.90
CA ASP A 253 4.83 9.13 -17.94
C ASP A 253 5.85 8.17 -17.30
N TYR A 254 5.96 6.89 -17.69
CA TYR A 254 6.82 5.90 -17.01
C TYR A 254 8.27 6.39 -16.78
N GLY A 255 8.85 7.12 -17.75
CA GLY A 255 10.19 7.70 -17.65
C GLY A 255 10.40 8.66 -16.46
N THR A 256 9.36 9.30 -15.92
CA THR A 256 9.51 10.20 -14.77
C THR A 256 9.69 9.45 -13.44
N LEU A 257 9.59 8.10 -13.43
CA LEU A 257 9.90 7.27 -12.26
C LEU A 257 11.37 7.40 -11.85
N SER A 258 12.25 7.81 -12.77
CA SER A 258 13.64 8.15 -12.48
C SER A 258 13.80 9.23 -11.38
N GLN A 259 12.76 10.04 -11.14
CA GLN A 259 12.74 11.02 -10.04
C GLN A 259 12.36 10.40 -8.70
N GLU A 260 11.72 9.23 -8.73
CA GLU A 260 11.21 8.51 -7.57
C GLU A 260 12.06 7.27 -7.25
N VAL A 261 13.00 6.87 -8.10
CA VAL A 261 13.80 5.65 -7.91
C VAL A 261 15.26 6.02 -7.70
N SER A 262 15.89 5.41 -6.69
CA SER A 262 17.35 5.46 -6.60
C SER A 262 17.96 4.49 -7.62
N GLY A 263 18.67 5.04 -8.61
CA GLY A 263 19.32 4.29 -9.68
C GLY A 263 18.53 4.28 -11.00
N ASP A 264 18.91 3.38 -11.90
CA ASP A 264 18.29 3.27 -13.21
C ASP A 264 16.92 2.58 -13.13
N ILE A 265 15.97 3.10 -13.92
CA ILE A 265 14.70 2.42 -14.16
C ILE A 265 14.86 1.46 -15.35
N PRO A 266 14.27 0.25 -15.29
CA PRO A 266 14.30 -0.67 -16.42
C PRO A 266 13.51 -0.08 -17.59
N ASP A 267 13.93 -0.43 -18.81
CA ASP A 267 13.18 -0.09 -20.02
C ASP A 267 11.71 -0.53 -19.90
N PHE A 268 10.79 0.33 -20.37
CA PHE A 268 9.36 0.09 -20.21
C PHE A 268 8.92 -1.17 -20.95
N GLU A 269 9.36 -1.37 -22.20
CA GLU A 269 8.95 -2.53 -23.00
C GLU A 269 9.45 -3.81 -22.35
N TYR A 270 10.70 -3.82 -21.88
CA TYR A 270 11.23 -4.95 -21.12
C TYR A 270 10.40 -5.25 -19.85
N ALA A 271 10.15 -4.24 -19.02
CA ALA A 271 9.43 -4.43 -17.75
C ALA A 271 7.97 -4.83 -17.97
N TYR A 272 7.29 -4.22 -18.94
CA TYR A 272 5.90 -4.54 -19.28
C TYR A 272 5.78 -5.96 -19.84
N ASN A 273 6.67 -6.36 -20.76
CA ASN A 273 6.65 -7.71 -21.31
C ASN A 273 6.87 -8.76 -20.23
N LYS A 274 7.78 -8.52 -19.28
CA LYS A 274 7.97 -9.41 -18.13
C LYS A 274 6.69 -9.56 -17.27
N VAL A 275 5.97 -8.47 -17.02
CA VAL A 275 4.67 -8.50 -16.31
C VAL A 275 3.62 -9.27 -17.11
N ASN A 276 3.53 -9.02 -18.41
CA ASN A 276 2.57 -9.69 -19.30
C ASN A 276 2.86 -11.20 -19.40
N ASP A 277 4.12 -11.60 -19.56
CA ASP A 277 4.54 -13.00 -19.61
C ASP A 277 4.21 -13.71 -18.29
N PHE A 278 4.48 -13.08 -17.15
CA PHE A 278 4.08 -13.62 -15.85
C PHE A 278 2.55 -13.78 -15.76
N TYR A 279 1.79 -12.76 -16.15
CA TYR A 279 0.33 -12.79 -16.13
C TYR A 279 -0.23 -13.93 -16.98
N LYS A 280 0.29 -14.13 -18.19
CA LYS A 280 -0.07 -15.25 -19.08
C LYS A 280 0.30 -16.61 -18.51
N SER A 281 1.37 -16.67 -17.72
CA SER A 281 1.85 -17.91 -17.08
C SER A 281 1.03 -18.34 -15.86
N LEU A 282 0.11 -17.49 -15.37
CA LEU A 282 -0.82 -17.86 -14.30
C LEU A 282 -1.72 -19.04 -14.77
N PRO A 283 -2.20 -19.89 -13.85
CA PRO A 283 -2.93 -21.11 -14.21
C PRO A 283 -4.40 -20.84 -14.60
N TRP A 284 -4.61 -20.10 -15.70
CA TRP A 284 -5.93 -19.69 -16.21
C TRP A 284 -6.87 -20.85 -16.51
N ASP A 285 -6.34 -21.98 -16.98
CA ASP A 285 -7.15 -23.17 -17.32
C ASP A 285 -7.84 -23.79 -16.10
N LEU A 286 -7.30 -23.57 -14.89
CA LEU A 286 -7.92 -24.05 -13.65
C LEU A 286 -9.22 -23.30 -13.29
N LEU A 287 -9.46 -22.15 -13.92
CA LEU A 287 -10.71 -21.39 -13.77
C LEU A 287 -11.83 -21.93 -14.64
N VAL A 288 -11.49 -22.36 -15.87
CA VAL A 288 -12.45 -22.88 -16.85
C VAL A 288 -13.12 -24.17 -16.34
N ASN A 289 -12.38 -24.96 -15.56
CA ASN A 289 -12.91 -26.20 -14.98
C ASN A 289 -13.88 -25.98 -13.80
N LYS A 290 -13.98 -24.78 -13.21
CA LYS A 290 -14.90 -24.48 -12.10
C LYS A 290 -16.26 -23.92 -12.53
N GLU A 291 -16.41 -23.42 -13.76
CA GLU A 291 -17.72 -22.97 -14.28
C GLU A 291 -18.50 -24.11 -14.96
N GLY A 292 -17.90 -25.30 -15.07
CA GLY A 292 -18.50 -26.52 -15.62
C GLY A 292 -18.93 -27.57 -14.60
N GLU A 293 -18.81 -27.28 -13.30
CA GLU A 293 -19.34 -28.08 -12.17
C GLU A 293 -20.47 -27.31 -11.45
#